data_AF-A0A1F5IQG8-F1
#
_entry.id   AF-A0A1F5IQG8-F1
#
_cell.length_a   1.000
_cell.length_b   1.000
_cell.length_c   1.000
_cell.angle_alpha   90.00
_cell.angle_beta   90.00
_cell.angle_gamma   90.00
#
_symmetry.space_group_name_H-M   'P 1'
#
loop_
_entity.id
_entity.type
_entity.pdbx_description
1 polymer ?
#
loop_
_entity_poly.entity_id
_entity_poly.type
_entity_poly.pdbx_seq_one_letter_code
_entity_poly.pdbx_strand_id
1 'polypeptide(L)' 'MLIRTTIRINENLKKIAELKALREDLTLQDIFNSALKHYLESEAKTEAKKIVFKTHNLGTPLDNLKRADYYPNP' A
#
# COMPACT_ATOMS: atom_id res chain seq x y z
N MET A 1 4.82 -17.30 -13.59
CA MET A 1 6.23 -17.47 -14.01
C MET A 1 7.10 -17.25 -12.79
N LEU A 2 7.99 -18.18 -12.46
CA LEU A 2 8.88 -18.07 -11.30
C LEU A 2 10.29 -17.67 -11.78
N ILE A 3 10.92 -16.74 -11.07
CA ILE A 3 12.26 -16.23 -11.40
C ILE A 3 13.23 -16.74 -10.33
N ARG A 4 14.39 -17.26 -10.76
CA ARG A 4 15.44 -17.72 -9.85
C ARG A 4 16.17 -16.52 -9.26
N THR A 5 15.99 -16.31 -7.96
CA THR A 5 16.64 -15.22 -7.20
C THR A 5 17.43 -15.81 -6.05
N THR A 6 18.63 -15.28 -5.79
CA THR A 6 19.46 -15.68 -4.64
C THR A 6 19.46 -14.56 -3.61
N ILE A 7 18.94 -14.84 -2.42
CA ILE A 7 18.89 -13.90 -1.29
C ILE A 7 19.60 -14.49 -0.08
N ARG A 8 20.24 -13.64 0.72
CA ARG A 8 20.79 -14.03 2.03
C ARG A 8 19.78 -13.67 3.10
N ILE A 9 19.51 -14.61 3.99
CA ILE A 9 18.55 -14.46 5.09
C ILE A 9 19.20 -14.89 6.40
N ASN A 10 18.67 -14.41 7.52
CA ASN A 10 19.13 -14.81 8.84
C ASN A 10 18.87 -16.31 9.06
N GLU A 11 19.83 -17.01 9.66
CA GLU A 11 19.75 -18.45 9.95
C GLU A 11 18.51 -18.81 10.79
N ASN A 12 18.20 -18.00 11.80
CA ASN A 12 17.04 -18.25 12.66
C ASN A 12 15.72 -18.12 11.89
N LEU A 13 15.63 -17.15 10.98
CA LEU A 13 14.45 -16.99 10.12
C LEU A 13 14.28 -18.18 9.19
N LYS A 14 15.37 -18.70 8.63
CA LYS A 14 15.33 -19.90 7.80
C LYS A 14 14.77 -21.10 8.58
N LYS A 15 15.28 -21.37 9.78
CA LYS A 15 14.82 -22.49 10.64
C LYS A 15 13.33 -22.38 10.97
N ILE A 16 12.87 -21.18 11.32
CA ILE A 16 11.47 -20.93 11.65
C ILE A 16 10.58 -21.14 10.41
N ALA A 17 11.01 -20.65 9.25
CA ALA A 17 10.28 -20.82 8.00
C ALA A 17 10.19 -22.30 7.58
N GLU A 18 11.27 -23.08 7.74
CA GLU A 18 11.27 -24.53 7.46
C GLU A 18 10.33 -25.30 8.38
N LEU A 19 10.32 -24.97 9.68
CA LEU A 19 9.37 -25.57 10.63
C LEU A 19 7.93 -25.24 10.28
N LYS A 20 7.66 -24.02 9.83
CA LYS A 20 6.32 -23.61 9.39
C LYS A 20 5.90 -24.33 8.11
N ALA A 21 6.81 -24.43 7.14
CA ALA A 21 6.60 -25.15 5.89
C ALA A 21 6.20 -26.60 6.14
N LEU A 22 6.91 -27.27 7.06
CA LEU A 22 6.63 -28.65 7.44
C LEU A 22 5.26 -28.81 8.12
N ARG A 23 4.83 -27.84 8.96
CA ARG A 23 3.54 -27.92 9.66
C ARG A 23 2.34 -27.70 8.74
N GLU A 24 2.52 -26.89 7.70
CA GLU A 24 1.44 -26.44 6.82
C GLU A 24 1.42 -27.20 5.48
N ASP A 25 2.28 -28.20 5.29
CA ASP A 25 2.49 -28.92 4.02
C ASP A 25 2.76 -27.97 2.84
N LEU A 26 3.55 -26.92 3.11
CA LEU A 26 3.94 -25.92 2.13
C LEU A 26 5.42 -26.03 1.79
N THR A 27 5.81 -25.51 0.62
CA THR A 27 7.23 -25.36 0.32
C THR A 27 7.78 -24.09 0.97
N LEU A 28 9.09 -24.08 1.22
CA LEU A 28 9.78 -22.87 1.68
C LEU A 28 9.58 -21.69 0.71
N GLN A 29 9.50 -22.00 -0.59
CA GLN A 29 9.23 -21.01 -1.63
C GLN A 29 7.84 -20.36 -1.48
N ASP A 30 6.81 -21.13 -1.13
CA ASP A 30 5.46 -20.62 -0.94
C ASP A 30 5.38 -19.67 0.26
N ILE A 31 6.12 -19.97 1.33
CA ILE A 31 6.25 -19.08 2.49
C ILE A 31 6.92 -17.77 2.10
N PHE A 32 8.01 -17.82 1.31
CA PHE A 32 8.67 -16.60 0.87
C PHE A 32 7.78 -15.74 -0.04
N ASN A 33 7.12 -16.36 -1.02
CA ASN A 33 6.24 -15.64 -1.94
C ASN A 33 5.04 -15.03 -1.20
N SER A 34 4.42 -15.77 -0.28
CA SER A 34 3.29 -15.26 0.52
C SER A 34 3.72 -14.14 1.46
N ALA A 35 4.85 -14.28 2.16
CA ALA A 35 5.38 -13.24 3.04
C ALA A 35 5.69 -11.95 2.25
N LEU A 36 6.32 -12.07 1.09
CA LEU A 36 6.65 -10.92 0.23
C LEU A 36 5.38 -10.26 -0.31
N LYS A 37 4.39 -11.05 -0.74
CA LYS A 37 3.08 -10.55 -1.15
C LYS A 37 2.39 -9.77 -0.01
N HIS A 38 2.33 -10.35 1.19
CA HIS A 38 1.72 -9.70 2.35
C HIS A 38 2.45 -8.41 2.74
N TYR A 39 3.78 -8.39 2.69
CA TYR A 39 4.58 -7.21 2.96
C TYR A 39 4.22 -6.08 1.99
N LEU A 40 4.27 -6.35 0.67
CA LEU A 40 3.96 -5.36 -0.36
C LEU A 40 2.50 -4.88 -0.30
N GLU A 41 1.54 -5.78 -0.05
CA GLU A 41 0.14 -5.40 0.11
C GLU A 41 -0.10 -4.55 1.37
N SER A 42 0.61 -4.85 2.47
CA SER A 42 0.52 -4.08 3.71
C SER A 42 1.13 -2.69 3.56
N GLU A 43 2.25 -2.56 2.85
CA GLU A 43 2.83 -1.25 2.51
C GLU A 43 1.88 -0.46 1.61
N ALA A 44 1.33 -1.08 0.56
CA ALA A 44 0.34 -0.44 -0.31
C ALA A 44 -0.90 0.06 0.45
N LYS A 45 -1.40 -0.70 1.43
CA LYS A 45 -2.48 -0.25 2.32
C LYS A 45 -2.08 0.93 3.20
N THR A 46 -0.81 0.96 3.64
CA THR A 46 -0.28 2.04 4.49
C THR A 46 -0.08 3.33 3.68
N GLU A 47 0.38 3.21 2.44
CA GLU A 47 0.45 4.30 1.47
C GLU A 47 -0.92 4.81 1.05
N ALA A 48 -1.90 3.91 0.83
CA ALA A 48 -3.28 4.29 0.53
C ALA A 48 -3.93 5.07 1.68
N LYS A 49 -3.69 4.67 2.94
CA LYS A 49 -4.12 5.44 4.13
C LYS A 49 -3.47 6.83 4.22
N LYS A 50 -2.30 7.03 3.61
CA LYS A 50 -1.62 8.32 3.55
C LYS A 50 -2.29 9.32 2.60
N ILE A 51 -3.15 8.87 1.68
CA ILE A 51 -4.00 9.75 0.88
C ILE A 51 -5.16 10.25 1.75
N VAL A 52 -4.82 11.08 2.73
CA VAL A 52 -5.79 11.87 3.48
C VAL A 52 -6.14 13.06 2.61
N PHE A 53 -7.30 13.03 1.95
CA PHE A 53 -7.86 14.23 1.36
C PHE A 53 -8.22 15.19 2.50
N LYS A 54 -7.34 16.16 2.75
CA LYS A 54 -7.63 17.28 3.64
C LYS A 54 -8.61 18.21 2.92
N THR A 55 -9.89 17.85 2.96
CA THR A 55 -10.95 18.74 2.50
C THR A 55 -11.10 19.87 3.51
N HIS A 56 -10.86 21.10 3.08
CA HIS A 56 -11.20 22.28 3.86
C HIS A 56 -12.71 22.57 3.70
N ASN A 57 -13.37 23.00 4.77
CA ASN A 57 -14.72 23.52 4.67
C ASN A 57 -14.65 24.86 3.92
N LEU A 58 -15.06 24.87 2.65
CA LEU A 58 -15.06 26.05 1.78
C LEU A 58 -16.27 26.99 2.05
N GLY A 59 -17.04 26.73 3.11
CA GLY A 59 -18.26 27.48 3.42
C GLY A 59 -19.43 27.10 2.50
N THR A 60 -20.51 27.87 2.56
CA THR A 60 -21.66 27.69 1.67
C THR A 60 -21.33 28.17 0.25
N PRO A 61 -21.64 27.40 -0.80
CA PRO A 61 -21.40 27.82 -2.17
C PRO A 61 -22.20 29.09 -2.48
N LEU A 62 -21.50 30.15 -2.86
CA LEU A 62 -22.10 31.40 -3.32
C LEU A 62 -22.34 31.32 -4.83
N ASP A 63 -23.18 30.38 -5.26
CA ASP A 63 -23.49 30.11 -6.68
C ASP A 63 -24.27 31.26 -7.37
N ASN A 64 -24.59 32.31 -6.61
CA ASN A 64 -25.38 33.44 -7.07
C ASN A 64 -24.52 34.62 -7.56
N LEU A 65 -23.19 34.55 -7.40
CA LEU A 65 -22.29 35.64 -7.75
C LEU A 65 -21.80 35.47 -9.19
N LYS A 66 -22.16 36.41 -10.07
CA LYS A 66 -21.69 36.41 -11.46
C LYS A 66 -20.42 37.25 -11.54
N ARG A 67 -19.50 36.84 -12.43
CA ARG A 67 -18.21 37.53 -12.62
C ARG A 67 -18.36 39.03 -12.91
N ALA A 68 -19.42 39.41 -13.61
CA ALA A 68 -19.73 40.79 -13.96
C ALA A 68 -19.97 41.70 -12.75
N ASP A 69 -20.33 41.13 -11.59
CA ASP A 69 -20.69 41.89 -10.40
C ASP A 69 -19.46 42.43 -9.64
N TYR A 70 -18.27 41.84 -9.86
CA TYR A 70 -17.06 42.15 -9.10
C TYR A 70 -15.87 42.58 -9.96
N TYR A 71 -15.91 42.28 -11.25
CA TYR A 71 -14.82 42.64 -12.16
C TYR A 71 -15.40 43.49 -13.30
N PRO A 72 -15.08 44.80 -13.37
CA PRO A 72 -15.34 45.56 -14.58
C PRO A 72 -14.56 44.93 -15.73
N ASN A 73 -15.21 44.84 -16.91
CA ASN A 73 -14.66 44.17 -18.09
C ASN A 73 -13.23 44.66 -18.43
N PRO A 74 -12.39 43.79 -19.03
CA PRO A 74 -11.01 44.10 -19.38
C PRO A 74 -10.87 45.27 -20.35
#